data_AF-A0AAU1X2I4-F1
#
_entry.id   AF-A0AAU1X2I4-F1
#
_cell.length_a   1.000
_cell.length_b   1.000
_cell.length_c   1.000
_cell.angle_alpha   90.00
_cell.angle_beta   90.00
_cell.angle_gamma   90.00
#
_symmetry.space_group_name_H-M   'P 1'
#
loop_
_entity.id
_entity.type
_entity.pdbx_description
1 polymer ?
#
loop_
_entity_poly.entity_id
_entity_poly.type
_entity_poly.pdbx_seq_one_letter_code
_entity_poly.pdbx_strand_id
1 'polypeptide(L)' 'MTYQPGDTVRFANATLPINRTRDYTVTATETDGLRVEAKGHGYFLTHDQAERLGITTVTPQQ' A
#
# COMPACT_ATOMS: atom_id res chain seq x y z
N MET A 1 10.19 4.62 -6.58
CA MET A 1 9.27 5.51 -5.86
C MET A 1 9.39 5.14 -4.39
N THR A 2 9.69 6.10 -3.50
CA THR A 2 9.94 5.79 -2.09
C THR A 2 8.71 6.17 -1.29
N TYR A 3 8.00 5.19 -0.74
CA TYR A 3 6.86 5.41 0.14
C TYR A 3 7.33 5.92 1.50
N GLN A 4 6.50 6.69 2.19
CA GLN A 4 6.76 7.19 3.54
C GLN A 4 5.60 6.84 4.49
N PRO A 5 5.87 6.64 5.79
CA PRO A 5 4.80 6.53 6.78
C PRO A 5 3.86 7.74 6.70
N GLY A 6 2.55 7.47 6.63
CA GLY A 6 1.52 8.47 6.42
C GLY A 6 0.99 8.54 4.97
N ASP A 7 1.71 7.97 3.99
CA ASP A 7 1.21 7.91 2.62
C ASP A 7 -0.05 7.04 2.54
N THR A 8 -1.03 7.52 1.76
CA THR A 8 -2.17 6.69 1.36
C THR A 8 -1.85 6.02 0.02
N VAL A 9 -2.03 4.70 -0.05
CA VAL A 9 -1.77 3.90 -1.24
C VAL A 9 -2.94 2.97 -1.60
N ARG A 10 -3.01 2.54 -2.87
CA ARG A 10 -3.96 1.54 -3.38
C ARG A 10 -3.25 0.39 -4.08
N PHE A 11 -3.87 -0.78 -4.08
CA PHE A 11 -3.32 -1.99 -4.71
C PHE A 11 -4.00 -2.26 -6.05
N ALA A 12 -3.49 -1.68 -7.15
CA ALA A 12 -4.13 -1.76 -8.47
C ALA A 12 -4.40 -3.20 -8.94
N ASN A 13 -3.49 -4.13 -8.61
CA ASN A 13 -3.50 -5.51 -9.11
C ASN A 13 -3.93 -6.53 -8.03
N ALA A 14 -4.57 -6.10 -6.94
CA ALA A 14 -5.02 -7.03 -5.91
C ALA A 14 -5.98 -8.10 -6.49
N THR A 15 -5.86 -9.36 -6.03
CA THR A 15 -6.72 -10.47 -6.48
C THR A 15 -8.20 -10.18 -6.24
N LEU A 16 -8.53 -9.69 -5.04
CA LEU A 16 -9.91 -9.32 -4.69
C LEU A 16 -10.24 -7.90 -5.15
N PRO A 17 -11.33 -7.68 -5.93
CA PRO A 17 -11.68 -6.36 -6.44
C PRO A 17 -11.82 -5.27 -5.36
N ILE A 18 -12.36 -5.62 -4.19
CA ILE A 18 -12.54 -4.68 -3.08
C ILE A 18 -11.21 -4.11 -2.54
N ASN A 19 -10.10 -4.82 -2.72
CA ASN A 19 -8.79 -4.35 -2.30
C ASN A 19 -8.15 -3.39 -3.31
N ARG A 20 -8.66 -3.34 -4.56
CA ARG A 20 -8.19 -2.40 -5.58
C ARG A 20 -8.69 -0.97 -5.34
N THR A 21 -9.85 -0.84 -4.71
CA THR A 21 -10.48 0.44 -4.39
C THR A 21 -10.30 0.86 -2.95
N ARG A 22 -9.60 0.06 -2.14
CA ARG A 22 -9.37 0.35 -0.72
C ARG A 22 -8.12 1.20 -0.55
N ASP A 23 -8.24 2.21 0.29
CA ASP A 23 -7.10 3.01 0.73
C ASP A 23 -6.39 2.32 1.88
N TYR A 24 -5.07 2.27 1.79
CA TYR A 24 -4.17 1.72 2.78
C TYR A 24 -3.21 2.82 3.24
N THR A 25 -3.00 2.96 4.55
CA THR A 25 -2.01 3.90 5.08
C THR A 25 -0.69 3.17 5.27
N VAL A 26 0.39 3.70 4.70
CA VAL A 26 1.74 3.21 4.99
C VAL A 26 2.06 3.56 6.44
N THR A 27 2.42 2.55 7.22
CA THR A 27 2.75 2.71 8.65
C THR A 27 4.24 2.60 8.91
N ALA A 28 4.97 1.86 8.07
CA ALA A 28 6.43 1.77 8.12
C ALA A 28 7.00 1.42 6.75
N THR A 29 8.22 1.88 6.49
CA THR A 29 9.07 1.38 5.41
C THR A 29 10.30 0.72 6.00
N GLU A 30 10.62 -0.47 5.52
CA GLU A 30 11.69 -1.31 6.03
C GLU A 30 12.60 -1.73 4.87
N THR A 31 13.80 -2.21 5.17
CA THR A 31 14.74 -2.69 4.13
C THR A 31 14.11 -3.78 3.27
N ASP A 32 13.31 -4.66 3.88
CA ASP A 32 12.74 -5.84 3.22
C ASP A 32 11.33 -5.61 2.65
N GLY A 33 10.73 -4.43 2.85
CA GLY A 33 9.39 -4.14 2.36
C GLY A 33 8.70 -2.94 3.00
N LEU A 34 7.38 -3.00 3.05
CA LEU A 34 6.54 -1.95 3.60
C LEU A 34 5.41 -2.54 4.44
N ARG A 35 5.05 -1.81 5.50
CA ARG A 35 3.85 -2.08 6.29
C ARG A 35 2.77 -1.09 5.92
N VAL A 36 1.57 -1.61 5.72
CA VAL A 36 0.36 -0.79 5.58
C VAL A 36 -0.73 -1.25 6.50
N GLU A 37 -1.67 -0.37 6.77
CA GLU A 37 -2.89 -0.68 7.51
C GLU A 37 -4.13 -0.25 6.73
N ALA A 38 -5.19 -1.05 6.81
CA ALA A 38 -6.52 -0.60 6.43
C ALA A 38 -7.58 -1.22 7.34
N LYS A 39 -8.47 -0.37 7.87
CA LYS A 39 -9.56 -0.77 8.80
C LYS A 39 -9.07 -1.55 10.03
N GLY A 40 -7.93 -1.16 10.63
CA GLY A 40 -7.38 -1.85 11.80
C GLY A 40 -6.64 -3.15 11.48
N HIS A 41 -6.45 -3.50 10.21
CA HIS A 41 -5.68 -4.67 9.79
C HIS A 41 -4.35 -4.25 9.17
N GLY A 42 -3.25 -4.67 9.80
CA GLY A 42 -1.89 -4.47 9.30
C GLY A 42 -1.47 -5.56 8.32
N TYR A 43 -0.76 -5.16 7.26
CA TYR A 43 -0.20 -6.04 6.25
C TYR A 43 1.28 -5.69 6.05
N PHE A 44 2.13 -6.70 6.01
CA PHE A 44 3.51 -6.56 5.55
C PHE A 44 3.61 -7.06 4.12
N LEU A 45 4.21 -6.25 3.24
CA LEU A 45 4.43 -6.55 1.85
C LEU A 45 5.92 -6.43 1.55
N THR A 46 6.51 -7.50 1.05
CA THR A 46 7.86 -7.45 0.46
C THR A 46 7.87 -6.53 -0.75
N HIS A 47 9.05 -6.05 -1.16
CA HIS A 47 9.17 -5.21 -2.37
C HIS A 47 8.60 -5.90 -3.63
N ASP A 48 8.89 -7.20 -3.81
CA ASP A 48 8.33 -7.99 -4.91
C ASP A 48 6.80 -8.07 -4.88
N GLN A 49 6.21 -8.21 -3.68
CA GLN A 49 4.75 -8.22 -3.53
C GLN A 49 4.17 -6.85 -3.82
N ALA A 50 4.80 -5.77 -3.35
CA ALA A 50 4.39 -4.41 -3.61
C ALA A 50 4.40 -4.07 -5.10
N GLU A 51 5.44 -4.51 -5.83
CA GLU A 51 5.53 -4.36 -7.28
C GLU A 51 4.41 -5.13 -7.98
N ARG A 52 4.21 -6.41 -7.63
CA ARG A 52 3.14 -7.24 -8.22
C ARG A 52 1.74 -6.67 -7.95
N LEU A 53 1.51 -6.12 -6.76
CA LEU A 53 0.25 -5.48 -6.38
C LEU A 53 0.02 -4.14 -7.08
N GLY A 54 1.06 -3.57 -7.72
CA GLY A 54 0.97 -2.28 -8.41
C GLY A 54 0.58 -1.17 -7.45
N ILE A 55 1.31 -1.04 -6.33
CA ILE A 55 1.00 -0.04 -5.30
C ILE A 55 1.18 1.38 -5.87
N THR A 56 0.12 2.18 -5.83
CA THR A 56 0.14 3.58 -6.26
C THR A 56 -0.21 4.51 -5.10
N THR A 57 0.51 5.63 -4.99
CA THR A 57 0.18 6.70 -4.04
C THR A 57 -1.10 7.40 -4.48
N VAL A 58 -2.02 7.58 -3.54
CA VAL A 58 -3.21 8.40 -3.74
C VAL A 58 -2.83 9.83 -3.34
N THR A 59 -2.50 10.66 -4.32
CA THR A 59 -2.46 12.11 -4.09
C THR A 59 -3.89 12.60 -3.89
N PRO A 60 -4.22 13.27 -2.76
CA PRO A 60 -5.49 13.98 -2.66
C PRO A 60 -5.51 15.02 -3.78
N GLN A 61 -6.49 14.88 -4.68
CA GLN A 61 -6.72 15.84 -5.74
C GLN A 61 -7.12 17.15 -5.06
N GLN A 62 -6.24 18.15 -5.13
CA GLN A 62 -6.47 19.49 -4.56
C GLN A 62 -7.68 20.16 -5.18
#